data_AF-A0A6P0Z7F8-F1
#
_entry.id   AF-A0A6P0Z7F8-F1
#
_cell.length_a   1.000
_cell.length_b   1.000
_cell.length_c   1.000
_cell.angle_alpha   90.00
_cell.angle_beta   90.00
_cell.angle_gamma   90.00
#
_symmetry.space_group_name_H-M   'P 1'
#
loop_
_entity.id
_entity.type
_entity.pdbx_description
1 polymer ?
#
loop_
_entity_poly.entity_id
_entity_poly.type
_entity_poly.pdbx_seq_one_letter_code
_entity_poly.pdbx_strand_id
1 'polypeptide(L)'
;MTNADFMDEEQFVDEEPDFPTVFGIQLSPIVIAVLLALVGIGAAVFLFLNFLQPTLQKKGELEAQVQELEGQIQDPAEADRLIAEADERAAAAEQL
;
A
#
# COMPACT_ATOMS: atom_id res chain seq x y z
N MET A 1 -20.96 -46.96 54.20
CA MET A 1 -20.57 -45.62 53.69
C MET A 1 -19.19 -45.81 53.09
N THR A 2 -19.11 -45.77 51.76
CA THR A 2 -17.89 -46.01 51.00
C THR A 2 -16.98 -44.80 51.09
N ASN A 3 -15.83 -44.95 51.74
CA ASN A 3 -14.74 -43.96 51.79
C ASN A 3 -14.01 -43.80 50.43
N ALA A 4 -14.66 -44.17 49.33
CA ALA A 4 -14.10 -44.19 47.98
C ALA A 4 -14.64 -43.03 47.11
N ASP A 5 -15.40 -42.10 47.70
CA ASP A 5 -16.10 -41.03 46.99
C ASP A 5 -15.55 -39.62 47.30
N PHE A 6 -14.40 -39.52 47.98
CA PHE A 6 -13.83 -38.24 48.45
C PHE A 6 -12.38 -37.99 47.98
N MET A 7 -11.84 -38.81 47.08
CA MET A 7 -10.43 -38.76 46.68
C MET A 7 -10.23 -38.79 45.15
N ASP A 8 -11.22 -38.35 44.37
CA ASP A 8 -11.06 -38.05 42.94
C ASP A 8 -11.18 -36.54 42.67
N GLU A 9 -10.77 -35.71 43.64
CA GLU A 9 -10.43 -34.30 43.41
C GLU A 9 -8.91 -34.09 43.49
N GLU A 10 -8.11 -35.13 43.17
CA GLU A 10 -6.68 -34.97 42.95
C GLU A 10 -6.45 -34.12 41.69
N GLN A 11 -6.43 -32.81 41.94
CA GLN A 11 -5.43 -31.92 41.41
C GLN A 11 -5.48 -31.76 39.88
N PHE A 12 -6.50 -31.03 39.41
CA PHE A 12 -6.22 -30.04 38.36
C PHE A 12 -5.27 -29.01 38.98
N VAL A 13 -3.98 -29.34 39.06
CA VAL A 13 -2.96 -28.30 39.18
C VAL A 13 -3.06 -27.54 37.86
N ASP A 14 -3.64 -26.34 37.91
CA ASP A 14 -3.51 -25.36 36.84
C ASP A 14 -2.02 -25.06 36.73
N GLU A 15 -1.31 -25.85 35.92
CA GLU A 15 0.06 -25.58 35.53
C GLU A 15 -0.01 -24.32 34.68
N GLU A 16 0.22 -23.17 35.33
CA GLU A 16 0.13 -21.86 34.69
C GLU A 16 1.02 -21.89 33.44
N PRO A 17 0.45 -21.71 32.25
CA PRO A 17 1.22 -21.81 31.02
C PRO A 17 2.35 -20.78 31.06
N ASP A 18 3.60 -21.27 30.97
CA ASP A 18 4.78 -20.42 30.99
C ASP A 18 4.88 -19.65 29.67
N PHE A 19 4.42 -18.40 29.69
CA PHE A 19 4.39 -17.54 28.52
C PHE A 19 5.72 -16.79 28.36
N PRO A 20 6.23 -16.63 27.12
CA PRO A 20 7.49 -15.95 26.91
C PRO A 20 7.42 -14.49 27.39
N THR A 21 8.36 -14.09 28.23
CA THR A 21 8.50 -12.70 28.69
C THR A 21 9.44 -11.94 27.77
N VAL A 22 8.97 -10.85 27.17
CA VAL A 22 9.78 -9.99 26.31
C VAL A 22 9.61 -8.56 26.80
N PHE A 23 10.73 -7.87 27.04
CA PHE A 23 10.75 -6.53 27.64
C PHE A 23 10.02 -6.43 29.00
N GLY A 24 9.99 -7.52 29.78
CA GLY A 24 9.29 -7.58 31.08
C GLY A 24 7.77 -7.73 30.98
N ILE A 25 7.23 -7.90 29.77
CA ILE A 25 5.81 -8.15 29.52
C ILE A 25 5.62 -9.62 29.19
N GLN A 26 4.68 -10.28 29.87
CA GLN A 26 4.32 -11.66 29.58
C GLN A 26 3.43 -11.71 28.34
N LEU A 27 3.93 -12.33 27.26
CA LEU A 27 3.23 -12.39 25.98
C LEU A 27 2.22 -13.53 25.98
N SER A 28 0.99 -13.21 26.39
CA SER A 28 -0.12 -14.13 26.23
C SER A 28 -0.47 -14.32 24.74
N PRO A 29 -1.14 -15.42 24.35
CA PRO A 29 -1.55 -15.67 22.98
C PRO A 29 -2.38 -14.53 22.37
N ILE A 30 -3.19 -13.86 23.19
CA ILE A 30 -4.01 -12.71 22.78
C ILE A 30 -3.12 -11.53 22.41
N VAL A 31 -2.13 -11.20 23.24
CA VAL A 31 -1.22 -10.07 22.98
C VAL A 31 -0.41 -10.32 21.70
N ILE A 32 0.09 -11.54 21.50
CA ILE A 32 0.81 -11.92 20.28
C ILE A 32 -0.09 -11.76 19.05
N ALA A 33 -1.34 -12.20 19.13
CA ALA A 33 -2.29 -12.06 18.02
C ALA A 33 -2.54 -10.59 17.64
N VAL A 34 -2.69 -9.71 18.64
CA VAL A 34 -2.84 -8.26 18.40
C VAL A 34 -1.59 -7.67 17.76
N LEU A 35 -0.39 -8.03 18.25
CA LEU A 35 0.86 -7.56 17.66
C LEU A 35 0.99 -8.00 16.20
N LEU A 36 0.69 -9.27 15.90
CA LEU A 36 0.70 -9.79 14.53
C LEU A 36 -0.32 -9.06 13.65
N ALA A 37 -1.52 -8.77 14.15
CA ALA A 37 -2.51 -8.00 13.41
C ALA A 37 -2.00 -6.59 13.07
N LEU A 38 -1.39 -5.89 14.03
CA LEU A 38 -0.80 -4.56 13.81
C LEU A 38 0.33 -4.60 12.78
N VAL A 39 1.21 -5.60 12.87
CA VAL A 39 2.29 -5.80 11.88
C VAL A 39 1.71 -6.09 10.49
N GLY A 40 0.68 -6.93 10.41
CA GLY A 40 -0.01 -7.25 9.16
C GLY A 40 -0.64 -6.02 8.49
N ILE A 41 -1.33 -5.19 9.27
CA ILE A 41 -1.91 -3.92 8.77
C ILE A 41 -0.79 -2.99 8.30
N GLY A 42 0.26 -2.82 9.10
CA GLY A 42 1.40 -1.98 8.73
C GLY A 42 2.07 -2.44 7.42
N ALA A 43 2.28 -3.74 7.27
CA ALA A 43 2.83 -4.32 6.05
C ALA A 43 1.90 -4.11 4.84
N ALA A 44 0.58 -4.26 5.02
CA ALA A 44 -0.40 -4.03 3.96
C ALA A 44 -0.39 -2.58 3.48
N VAL A 45 -0.37 -1.61 4.40
CA VAL A 45 -0.27 -0.18 4.06
C VAL A 45 1.04 0.11 3.34
N PHE A 46 2.16 -0.45 3.81
CA PHE A 46 3.46 -0.28 3.18
C PHE A 46 3.46 -0.78 1.72
N LEU A 47 2.89 -1.96 1.46
CA LEU A 47 2.76 -2.50 0.12
C LEU A 47 1.82 -1.67 -0.75
N PHE A 48 0.72 -1.19 -0.19
CA PHE A 48 -0.25 -0.35 -0.91
C PHE A 48 0.41 0.94 -1.44
N LEU A 49 1.14 1.67 -0.59
CA LEU A 49 1.78 2.92 -0.96
C LEU A 49 2.96 2.73 -1.93
N ASN A 50 3.77 1.68 -1.75
CA ASN A 50 4.98 1.49 -2.56
C ASN A 50 4.73 0.78 -3.90
N PHE A 51 3.70 -0.06 -4.01
CA PHE A 51 3.48 -0.88 -5.21
C PHE A 51 2.15 -0.59 -5.90
N LEU A 52 1.07 -0.46 -5.13
CA LEU A 52 -0.28 -0.34 -5.69
C LEU A 52 -0.59 1.10 -6.14
N GLN A 53 -0.27 2.09 -5.31
CA GLN A 53 -0.43 3.50 -5.64
C GLN A 53 0.28 3.93 -6.93
N PRO A 54 1.60 3.67 -7.13
CA PRO A 54 2.27 4.09 -8.36
C PRO A 54 1.70 3.38 -9.60
N THR A 55 1.21 2.15 -9.46
CA THR A 55 0.55 1.43 -10.56
C THR A 55 -0.78 2.07 -10.96
N LEU A 56 -1.57 2.53 -9.98
CA LEU A 56 -2.82 3.25 -10.24
C LEU A 56 -2.55 4.64 -10.83
N GLN A 57 -1.52 5.35 -10.32
CA GLN A 57 -1.11 6.65 -10.86
C GLN A 57 -0.66 6.54 -12.31
N LYS A 58 0.16 5.54 -12.67
CA LYS A 58 0.58 5.32 -14.07
C LYS A 58 -0.59 5.08 -15.02
N LYS A 59 -1.68 4.47 -14.55
CA LYS A 59 -2.88 4.29 -15.38
C LYS A 59 -3.64 5.61 -15.57
N GLY A 60 -3.85 6.36 -14.50
CA GLY A 60 -4.49 7.67 -14.60
C GLY A 60 -3.69 8.68 -15.42
N GLU A 61 -2.36 8.64 -15.32
CA GLU A 61 -1.47 9.54 -16.07
C GLU A 61 -1.40 9.20 -17.56
N LEU A 62 -1.52 7.94 -17.94
CA LEU A 62 -1.65 7.56 -19.36
C LEU A 62 -3.01 7.99 -19.93
N GLU A 63 -4.11 7.84 -19.19
CA GLU A 63 -5.43 8.29 -19.64
C GLU A 63 -5.51 9.82 -19.75
N ALA A 64 -4.90 10.55 -18.81
CA ALA A 64 -4.81 12.00 -18.87
C ALA A 64 -3.97 12.46 -20.07
N GLN A 65 -2.82 11.82 -20.33
CA GLN A 65 -2.01 12.13 -21.51
C GLN A 65 -2.72 11.82 -22.83
N VAL A 66 -3.52 10.75 -22.89
CA VAL A 66 -4.33 10.44 -24.07
C VAL A 66 -5.41 11.50 -24.30
N GLN A 67 -6.14 11.92 -23.26
CA GLN A 67 -7.12 13.00 -23.39
C GLN A 67 -6.50 14.33 -23.78
N GLU A 68 -5.34 14.67 -23.23
CA GLU A 68 -4.64 15.91 -23.56
C GLU A 68 -4.09 15.90 -25.00
N LEU A 69 -3.59 14.76 -25.49
CA LEU A 69 -3.20 14.63 -26.89
C LEU A 69 -4.41 14.65 -27.83
N GLU A 70 -5.52 13.98 -27.49
CA GLU A 70 -6.75 14.01 -28.30
C GLU A 70 -7.37 15.42 -28.34
N GLY A 71 -7.26 16.19 -27.25
CA GLY A 71 -7.67 17.59 -27.21
C GLY A 71 -6.81 18.48 -28.11
N GLN A 72 -5.49 18.26 -28.12
CA GLN A 72 -4.55 19.00 -28.99
C GLN A 72 -4.70 18.64 -30.47
N ILE A 73 -5.01 17.38 -30.80
CA ILE A 73 -5.25 16.94 -32.19
C ILE A 73 -6.58 17.51 -32.73
N GLN A 74 -7.56 17.76 -31.86
CA GLN A 74 -8.82 18.40 -32.26
C GLN A 74 -8.71 19.89 -32.58
N ASP A 75 -7.56 20.52 -32.31
CA ASP A 75 -7.27 21.90 -32.73
C ASP A 75 -6.19 21.93 -33.84
N PRO A 76 -6.46 21.35 -35.03
CA PRO A 76 -5.50 21.32 -36.13
C PRO A 76 -5.08 22.74 -36.58
N ALA A 77 -5.93 23.74 -36.31
CA ALA A 77 -5.64 25.13 -36.62
C ALA A 77 -4.51 25.72 -35.75
N GLU A 78 -4.36 25.25 -34.51
CA GLU A 78 -3.31 25.73 -33.60
C GLU A 78 -1.97 25.04 -33.91
N ALA A 79 -2.00 23.76 -34.28
CA ALA A 79 -0.84 23.02 -34.76
C ALA A 79 -0.26 23.62 -36.05
N ASP A 80 -1.13 23.95 -37.03
CA ASP A 80 -0.71 24.57 -38.29
C ASP A 80 -0.10 25.97 -38.07
N ARG A 81 -0.64 26.76 -37.12
CA ARG A 81 -0.06 28.07 -36.75
C ARG A 81 1.32 27.95 -36.12
N LEU A 82 1.52 26.97 -35.25
CA LEU A 82 2.81 26.73 -34.59
C LEU A 82 3.88 26.27 -35.60
N ILE A 83 3.51 25.44 -36.58
CA ILE A 83 4.41 25.02 -37.67
C ILE A 83 4.78 26.23 -38.54
N ALA A 84 3.80 27.06 -38.93
CA ALA A 84 4.06 28.24 -39.74
C ALA A 84 4.98 29.25 -39.03
N GLU A 85 4.79 29.46 -37.71
CA GLU A 85 5.65 30.36 -36.94
C GLU A 85 7.07 29.79 -36.74
N ALA A 86 7.21 28.47 -36.59
CA ALA A 86 8.51 27.81 -36.49
C ALA A 86 9.31 27.90 -37.81
N ASP A 87 8.64 27.73 -38.95
CA ASP A 87 9.26 27.87 -40.28
C ASP A 87 9.70 29.32 -40.54
N GLU A 88 8.90 30.33 -40.16
CA GLU A 88 9.31 31.74 -40.28
C GLU A 88 10.55 32.06 -39.44
N ARG A 89 10.64 31.51 -38.23
CA ARG A 89 11.81 31.70 -37.35
C ARG A 89 13.06 31.00 -37.89
N ALA A 90 12.92 29.80 -38.45
CA ALA A 90 14.02 29.09 -39.08
C ALA A 90 14.55 29.87 -40.31
N ALA A 91 13.64 30.38 -41.15
CA ALA A 91 13.99 31.19 -42.31
C ALA A 91 14.62 32.54 -41.94
N ALA A 92 14.23 33.14 -40.81
CA ALA A 92 14.83 34.38 -40.30
C ALA A 92 16.22 34.14 -39.68
N ALA A 93 16.45 32.98 -39.08
CA ALA A 93 17.74 32.61 -38.51
C ALA A 93 18.78 32.27 -39.58
N GLU A 94 18.38 31.73 -40.73
CA GLU A 94 19.28 31.47 -41.87
C GLU A 94 19.66 32.74 -42.66
N GLN A 95 18.98 33.87 -42.43
CA GLN A 95 19.25 35.15 -43.11
C GLN A 95 20.21 36.08 -42.33
N LEU A 96 20.71 35.64 -41.16
CA LEU A 96 21.74 36.30 -40.36
C LEU A 96 23.09 35.57 -40.49
#